data_AF-A0A966BN42-F1
#
_entry.id   AF-A0A966BN42-F1
#
_cell.length_a   1.000
_cell.length_b   1.000
_cell.length_c   1.000
_cell.angle_alpha   90.00
_cell.angle_beta   90.00
_cell.angle_gamma   90.00
#
_symmetry.space_group_name_H-M   'P 1'
#
loop_
_entity.id
_entity.type
_entity.pdbx_description
1 polymer ?
#
loop_
_entity_poly.entity_id
_entity_poly.type
_entity_poly.pdbx_seq_one_letter_code
_entity_poly.pdbx_strand_id
1 'polypeptide(L)'
;MQDFWFRVSFSVLLSAMFGLLLWGLFSPVVAVSLVLLVLVLVMLRHALQLFRLGEWLREPRIETIPEASGIWDEVFSLVYQMVKAQKQTKLELAAELKHIVQATTALPDGVAILNEANRIEWFNPLAEQHFGLNARQDVMQDITYLVRQ
;
A
#
# COMPACT_ATOMS: atom_id res chain seq x y z
N MET A 1 19.74 11.08 -2.03
CA MET A 1 19.33 12.46 -2.43
C MET A 1 20.41 13.26 -3.16
N GLN A 2 21.70 13.22 -2.79
CA GLN A 2 22.76 13.95 -3.52
C GLN A 2 22.97 13.37 -4.95
N ASP A 3 22.88 12.05 -5.12
CA ASP A 3 23.01 11.39 -6.43
C ASP A 3 21.87 11.73 -7.39
N PHE A 4 20.68 12.03 -6.86
CA PHE A 4 19.51 12.46 -7.62
C PHE A 4 19.81 13.77 -8.37
N TRP A 5 20.24 14.79 -7.63
CA TRP A 5 20.57 16.08 -8.21
C TRP A 5 21.78 15.99 -9.13
N PHE A 6 22.78 15.16 -8.80
CA PHE A 6 23.98 14.98 -9.61
C PHE A 6 23.68 14.34 -10.97
N ARG A 7 22.81 13.33 -11.04
CA ARG A 7 22.47 12.66 -12.31
C ARG A 7 21.55 13.48 -13.20
N VAL A 8 20.57 14.19 -12.63
CA VAL A 8 19.72 15.11 -13.41
C VAL A 8 20.55 16.27 -13.95
N SER A 9 21.35 16.91 -13.07
CA SER A 9 22.21 18.02 -13.48
C SER A 9 23.25 17.59 -14.51
N PHE A 10 23.85 16.40 -14.38
CA PHE A 10 24.80 15.89 -15.39
C PHE A 10 24.14 15.71 -16.76
N SER A 11 22.92 15.18 -16.82
CA SER A 11 22.18 15.00 -18.08
C SER A 11 21.84 16.34 -18.74
N VAL A 12 21.43 17.33 -17.95
CA VAL A 12 21.12 18.69 -18.41
C VAL A 12 22.40 19.43 -18.83
N LEU A 13 23.48 19.30 -18.08
CA LEU A 13 24.79 19.88 -18.39
C LEU A 13 25.38 19.29 -19.66
N LEU A 14 25.27 17.97 -19.87
CA LEU A 14 25.71 17.31 -21.10
C LEU A 14 24.93 17.84 -22.30
N SER A 15 23.61 18.02 -22.14
CA SER A 15 22.73 18.56 -23.19
C SER A 15 23.06 20.02 -23.52
N ALA A 16 23.33 20.83 -22.50
CA ALA A 16 23.74 22.23 -22.64
C ALA A 16 25.14 22.35 -23.27
N MET A 17 26.08 21.47 -22.89
CA MET A 17 27.42 21.40 -23.47
C MET A 17 27.37 20.99 -24.96
N PHE A 18 26.51 20.04 -25.32
CA PHE A 18 26.29 19.64 -26.71
C PHE A 18 25.65 20.78 -27.52
N GLY A 19 24.71 21.53 -26.92
CA GLY A 19 24.12 22.73 -27.53
C GLY A 19 25.15 23.84 -27.78
N LEU A 20 26.05 24.10 -26.82
CA LEU A 20 27.15 25.05 -26.96
C LEU A 20 28.17 24.60 -28.02
N LEU A 21 28.46 23.30 -28.12
CA LEU A 21 29.35 22.75 -29.14
C LEU A 21 28.75 22.90 -30.55
N LEU A 22 27.43 22.70 -30.69
CA LEU A 22 26.70 22.84 -31.94
C LEU A 22 26.48 24.30 -32.36
N TRP A 23 26.45 25.23 -31.41
CA TRP A 23 26.40 26.69 -31.67
C TRP A 23 27.59 27.15 -32.52
N GLY A 24 28.75 26.52 -32.38
CA GLY A 24 29.95 26.83 -33.17
C GLY A 24 29.95 26.29 -34.61
N LEU A 25 29.04 25.37 -34.94
CA LEU A 25 29.01 24.64 -36.22
C LEU A 25 27.76 24.91 -37.08
N PHE A 26 26.65 25.35 -36.48
CA PHE A 26 25.36 25.56 -37.17
C PHE A 26 24.67 26.86 -36.76
N SER A 27 23.69 27.29 -37.56
CA SER A 27 22.85 28.48 -37.29
C SER A 27 22.22 28.43 -35.88
N PRO A 28 22.18 29.56 -35.13
CA PRO A 28 21.65 29.61 -33.76
C PRO A 28 20.23 29.04 -33.60
N VAL A 29 19.40 29.18 -34.65
CA VAL A 29 18.02 28.66 -34.67
C VAL A 29 17.99 27.14 -34.59
N VAL A 30 18.91 26.46 -35.27
CA VAL A 30 19.00 25.00 -35.28
C VAL A 30 19.46 24.49 -33.91
N ALA A 31 20.46 25.13 -33.31
CA ALA A 31 20.95 24.77 -31.98
C ALA A 31 19.86 24.88 -30.90
N VAL A 32 19.11 26.00 -30.89
CA VAL A 32 18.01 26.20 -29.92
C VAL A 32 16.88 25.20 -30.13
N SER A 33 16.51 24.93 -31.39
CA SER A 33 15.44 23.96 -31.69
C SER A 33 15.79 22.53 -31.24
N LEU A 34 17.05 22.11 -31.41
CA LEU A 34 17.54 20.80 -30.95
C LEU A 34 17.52 20.68 -29.43
N VAL A 35 18.00 21.71 -28.71
CA VAL A 35 17.97 21.72 -27.24
C VAL A 35 16.54 21.65 -26.73
N LEU A 36 15.62 22.42 -27.33
CA LEU A 36 14.21 22.40 -26.96
C LEU A 36 13.57 21.03 -27.20
N LEU A 37 13.87 20.40 -28.34
CA LEU A 37 13.40 19.05 -28.68
C LEU A 37 13.87 18.02 -27.66
N VAL A 38 15.15 18.04 -27.28
CA VAL A 38 15.72 17.13 -26.28
C VAL A 38 15.05 17.35 -24.92
N LEU A 39 14.85 18.61 -24.52
CA LEU A 39 14.19 18.94 -23.25
C LEU A 39 12.76 18.39 -23.20
N VAL A 40 11.99 18.57 -24.28
CA VAL A 40 10.62 18.07 -24.41
C VAL A 40 10.59 16.54 -24.34
N LEU A 41 11.50 15.85 -25.04
CA LEU A 41 11.61 14.39 -24.98
C LEU A 41 11.92 13.88 -23.58
N VAL A 42 12.83 14.54 -22.86
CA VAL A 42 13.16 14.19 -21.48
C VAL A 42 11.93 14.40 -20.58
N MET A 43 11.26 15.54 -20.67
CA MET A 43 10.03 15.81 -19.91
C MET A 43 8.93 14.77 -20.18
N LEU A 44 8.69 14.42 -21.45
CA LEU A 44 7.71 13.40 -21.83
C LEU A 44 8.04 12.04 -21.22
N ARG A 45 9.32 11.63 -21.21
CA ARG A 45 9.75 10.40 -20.56
C ARG A 45 9.48 10.41 -19.06
N HIS A 46 9.78 11.50 -18.37
CA HIS A 46 9.48 11.63 -16.94
C HIS A 46 7.97 11.60 -16.66
N ALA A 47 7.16 12.26 -17.49
CA ALA A 47 5.70 12.24 -17.35
C ALA A 47 5.09 10.85 -17.55
N LEU A 48 5.55 10.11 -18.57
CA LEU A 48 5.11 8.73 -18.81
C LEU A 48 5.49 7.80 -17.65
N GLN A 49 6.70 7.95 -17.11
CA GLN A 49 7.15 7.17 -15.96
C GLN A 49 6.33 7.49 -14.70
N LEU A 50 5.96 8.76 -14.50
CA LEU A 50 5.09 9.18 -13.40
C LEU A 50 3.67 8.62 -13.54
N PHE A 51 3.12 8.59 -14.76
CA PHE A 51 1.82 7.98 -15.02
C PHE A 51 1.84 6.47 -14.72
N ARG A 52 2.88 5.77 -15.20
CA ARG A 52 3.08 4.34 -14.88
C ARG A 52 3.21 4.08 -13.39
N LEU A 53 3.92 4.95 -12.66
CA LEU A 53 4.01 4.85 -11.20
C LEU A 53 2.62 5.01 -10.57
N GLY A 54 1.86 6.03 -10.99
CA GLY A 54 0.52 6.30 -10.45
C GLY A 54 -0.46 5.16 -10.71
N GLU A 55 -0.39 4.54 -11.88
CA GLU A 55 -1.20 3.37 -12.23
C GLU A 55 -0.79 2.14 -11.40
N TRP A 56 0.51 1.88 -11.26
CA TRP A 56 1.02 0.80 -10.41
C TRP A 56 0.68 0.99 -8.93
N LEU A 57 0.66 2.23 -8.44
CA LEU A 57 0.30 2.54 -7.04
C LEU A 57 -1.15 2.18 -6.69
N ARG A 58 -2.04 2.06 -7.69
CA ARG A 58 -3.43 1.65 -7.47
C ARG A 58 -3.53 0.18 -7.11
N GLU A 59 -2.67 -0.66 -7.69
CA GLU A 59 -2.56 -2.08 -7.37
C GLU A 59 -1.08 -2.48 -7.25
N PRO A 60 -0.45 -2.22 -6.09
CA PRO A 60 0.99 -2.45 -5.92
C PRO A 60 1.27 -3.95 -5.85
N ARG A 61 1.51 -4.56 -7.02
CA ARG A 61 1.94 -5.97 -7.14
C ARG A 61 3.44 -6.02 -7.39
N ILE A 62 4.13 -6.80 -6.56
CA ILE A 62 5.59 -6.99 -6.58
C ILE A 62 6.06 -7.51 -7.96
N GLU A 63 5.26 -8.37 -8.58
CA GLU A 63 5.53 -8.98 -9.90
C GLU A 63 5.44 -7.99 -11.07
N THR A 64 4.84 -6.82 -10.86
CA THR A 64 4.57 -5.82 -11.92
C THR A 64 5.39 -4.55 -11.77
N ILE A 65 6.39 -4.54 -10.87
CA ILE A 65 7.28 -3.39 -10.72
C ILE A 65 7.94 -3.16 -12.09
N PRO A 66 7.71 -2.01 -12.74
CA PRO A 66 8.36 -1.71 -14.00
C PRO A 66 9.87 -1.68 -13.77
N GLU A 67 10.65 -2.33 -14.63
CA GLU A 67 12.10 -2.14 -14.65
C GLU A 67 12.38 -0.65 -14.91
N ALA A 68 12.73 0.06 -13.85
CA ALA A 68 12.95 1.49 -13.89
C ALA A 68 14.45 1.73 -13.77
N SER A 69 15.02 2.51 -14.68
CA SER A 69 16.45 2.82 -14.66
C SER A 69 16.72 4.15 -13.97
N GLY A 70 17.80 4.20 -13.19
CA GLY A 70 18.29 5.41 -12.54
C GLY A 70 17.42 5.83 -11.36
N ILE A 71 16.97 7.09 -11.38
CA ILE A 71 16.26 7.75 -10.25
C ILE A 71 14.98 7.02 -9.86
N TRP A 72 14.29 6.47 -10.85
CA TRP A 72 13.02 5.81 -10.61
C TRP A 72 13.21 4.48 -9.87
N ASP A 73 14.34 3.79 -10.03
CA ASP A 73 14.64 2.55 -9.29
C ASP A 73 14.65 2.79 -7.77
N GLU A 74 15.32 3.86 -7.33
CA GLU A 74 15.36 4.27 -5.93
C GLU A 74 13.94 4.59 -5.42
N VAL A 75 13.15 5.35 -6.19
CA VAL A 75 11.76 5.68 -5.85
C VAL A 75 10.88 4.42 -5.73
N PHE A 76 10.94 3.52 -6.71
CA PHE A 76 10.19 2.25 -6.67
C PHE A 76 10.63 1.38 -5.48
N SER A 77 11.92 1.35 -5.17
CA SER A 77 12.45 0.57 -4.03
C SER A 77 11.98 1.10 -2.67
N LEU A 78 11.91 2.43 -2.49
CA LEU A 78 11.38 3.03 -1.26
C LEU A 78 9.90 2.69 -1.07
N VAL A 79 9.11 2.86 -2.13
CA VAL A 79 7.67 2.56 -2.10
C VAL A 79 7.46 1.07 -1.81
N TYR A 80 8.25 0.20 -2.44
CA TYR A 80 8.20 -1.25 -2.19
C TYR A 80 8.47 -1.59 -0.72
N GLN A 81 9.51 -1.01 -0.11
CA GLN A 81 9.82 -1.25 1.30
C GLN A 81 8.67 -0.81 2.21
N MET A 82 8.05 0.33 1.91
CA MET A 82 6.92 0.85 2.69
C MET A 82 5.68 -0.06 2.59
N VAL A 83 5.34 -0.53 1.39
CA VAL A 83 4.22 -1.47 1.18
C VAL A 83 4.50 -2.80 1.87
N LYS A 84 5.73 -3.31 1.78
CA LYS A 84 6.13 -4.56 2.44
C LYS A 84 6.05 -4.46 3.96
N ALA A 85 6.48 -3.34 4.55
CA ALA A 85 6.39 -3.10 5.98
C ALA A 85 4.92 -3.08 6.45
N GLN A 86 4.03 -2.35 5.76
CA GLN A 86 2.59 -2.38 6.05
C GLN A 86 1.99 -3.79 5.91
N LYS A 87 2.45 -4.53 4.89
CA LYS A 87 2.37 -5.99 4.72
C LYS A 87 2.47 -6.74 6.05
N GLN A 88 3.66 -6.65 6.61
CA GLN A 88 4.10 -7.39 7.78
C GLN A 88 3.34 -6.97 9.04
N THR A 89 3.19 -5.67 9.28
CA THR A 89 2.44 -5.17 10.44
C THR A 89 1.00 -5.67 10.48
N LYS A 90 0.32 -5.74 9.32
CA LYS A 90 -1.04 -6.30 9.25
C LYS A 90 -1.08 -7.80 9.58
N LEU A 91 -0.08 -8.56 9.14
CA LEU A 91 0.02 -9.99 9.43
C LEU A 91 0.31 -10.25 10.91
N GLU A 92 1.18 -9.44 11.52
CA GLU A 92 1.49 -9.51 12.96
C GLU A 92 0.23 -9.22 13.79
N LEU A 93 -0.50 -8.15 13.47
CA LEU A 93 -1.75 -7.82 14.16
C LEU A 93 -2.80 -8.93 14.01
N ALA A 94 -2.93 -9.51 12.82
CA ALA A 94 -3.84 -10.62 12.59
C ALA A 94 -3.44 -11.89 13.37
N ALA A 95 -2.13 -12.15 13.52
CA ALA A 95 -1.62 -13.25 14.31
C ALA A 95 -1.88 -13.05 15.81
N GLU A 96 -1.67 -11.84 16.32
CA GLU A 96 -1.94 -11.49 17.72
C GLU A 96 -3.44 -11.62 18.06
N LEU A 97 -4.31 -11.10 17.18
CA LEU A 97 -5.76 -11.29 17.31
C LEU A 97 -6.14 -12.78 17.32
N LYS A 98 -5.52 -13.59 16.45
CA LYS A 98 -5.75 -15.04 16.41
C LYS A 98 -5.34 -15.70 17.74
N HIS A 99 -4.24 -15.28 18.35
CA HIS A 99 -3.82 -15.79 19.65
C HIS A 99 -4.82 -15.43 20.77
N ILE A 100 -5.36 -14.21 20.77
CA ILE A 100 -6.40 -13.80 21.73
C ILE A 100 -7.66 -14.65 21.54
N VAL A 101 -8.10 -14.86 20.29
CA VAL A 101 -9.25 -15.74 20.01
C VAL A 101 -8.97 -17.17 20.48
N GLN A 102 -7.78 -17.71 20.23
CA GLN A 102 -7.42 -19.06 20.67
C GLN A 102 -7.37 -19.19 22.20
N ALA A 103 -6.82 -18.19 22.90
CA ALA A 103 -6.79 -18.15 24.35
C ALA A 103 -8.20 -18.05 24.96
N THR A 104 -9.08 -17.23 24.36
CA THR A 104 -10.49 -17.09 24.80
C THR A 104 -11.35 -18.30 24.45
N THR A 105 -11.03 -19.03 23.38
CA THR A 105 -11.74 -20.28 23.03
C THR A 105 -11.30 -21.45 23.91
N ALA A 106 -10.12 -21.37 24.54
CA ALA A 106 -9.67 -22.32 25.54
C ALA A 106 -10.19 -22.03 26.96
N LEU A 107 -10.91 -20.91 27.19
CA LEU A 107 -11.65 -20.75 28.42
C LEU A 107 -12.72 -21.85 28.47
N PRO A 108 -12.77 -22.66 29.54
CA PRO A 108 -13.72 -23.76 29.68
C PRO A 108 -15.17 -23.29 29.88
N ASP A 109 -15.40 -21.99 29.97
CA ASP A 109 -16.70 -21.39 30.26
C ASP A 109 -17.38 -20.87 28.98
N GLY A 110 -18.69 -21.10 28.91
CA GLY A 110 -19.53 -20.47 27.90
C GLY A 110 -19.69 -18.97 28.22
N VAL A 111 -19.27 -18.11 27.29
CA VAL A 111 -19.34 -16.65 27.45
C VAL A 111 -20.33 -16.07 26.45
N ALA A 112 -21.25 -15.23 26.95
CA ALA A 112 -22.15 -14.42 26.14
C ALA A 112 -21.99 -12.94 26.50
N ILE A 113 -21.98 -12.08 25.47
CA ILE A 113 -21.93 -10.62 25.59
C ILE A 113 -23.34 -10.08 25.40
N LEU A 114 -23.75 -9.19 26.30
CA LEU A 114 -25.06 -8.54 26.28
C LEU A 114 -24.92 -7.05 25.97
N ASN A 115 -25.89 -6.49 25.25
CA ASN A 115 -26.01 -5.05 25.10
C ASN A 115 -26.71 -4.40 26.32
N GLU A 116 -26.81 -3.07 26.31
CA GLU A 116 -27.46 -2.27 27.36
C GLU A 116 -28.93 -2.66 27.63
N ALA A 117 -29.57 -3.32 26.67
CA ALA A 117 -30.94 -3.82 26.77
C ALA A 117 -31.03 -5.32 27.16
N ASN A 118 -29.93 -5.90 27.70
CA ASN A 118 -29.81 -7.32 28.06
C ASN A 118 -30.05 -8.30 26.90
N ARG A 119 -29.81 -7.87 25.65
CA ARG A 119 -29.90 -8.74 24.49
C ARG A 119 -28.54 -9.29 24.12
N ILE A 120 -28.50 -10.55 23.71
CA ILE A 120 -27.27 -11.26 23.33
C ILE A 120 -26.71 -10.66 22.03
N GLU A 121 -25.53 -10.06 22.08
CA GLU A 121 -24.82 -9.57 20.87
C GLU A 121 -23.92 -10.64 20.27
N TRP A 122 -23.31 -11.45 21.12
CA TRP A 122 -22.37 -12.48 20.71
C TRP A 122 -22.21 -13.53 21.81
N PHE A 123 -21.88 -14.76 21.44
CA PHE A 123 -21.46 -15.79 22.38
C PHE A 123 -20.46 -16.73 21.72
N ASN A 124 -19.64 -17.40 22.53
CA ASN A 124 -18.66 -18.37 22.04
C ASN A 124 -19.32 -19.74 21.74
N PRO A 125 -18.69 -20.61 20.92
CA PRO A 125 -19.23 -21.94 20.62
C PRO A 125 -19.44 -22.83 21.86
N LEU A 126 -18.69 -22.61 22.94
CA LEU A 126 -18.90 -23.30 24.22
C LEU A 126 -20.23 -22.91 24.88
N ALA A 127 -20.65 -21.64 24.82
CA ALA A 127 -21.98 -21.23 25.25
C ALA A 127 -23.09 -21.83 24.38
N GLU A 128 -22.85 -22.01 23.08
CA GLU A 128 -23.74 -22.74 22.19
C GLU A 128 -23.96 -24.19 22.67
N GLN A 129 -22.87 -24.88 23.01
CA GLN A 129 -22.93 -26.27 23.50
C GLN A 129 -23.50 -26.39 24.92
N HIS A 130 -23.13 -25.50 25.84
CA HIS A 130 -23.54 -25.58 27.24
C HIS A 130 -24.99 -25.14 27.46
N PHE A 131 -25.45 -24.12 26.74
CA PHE A 131 -26.78 -23.52 26.91
C PHE A 131 -27.75 -23.83 25.75
N GLY A 132 -27.32 -24.58 24.74
CA GLY A 132 -28.17 -24.94 23.59
C GLY A 132 -28.57 -23.74 22.72
N LEU A 133 -27.73 -22.70 22.71
CA LEU A 133 -27.99 -21.48 21.94
C LEU A 133 -27.90 -21.75 20.44
N ASN A 134 -28.49 -20.89 19.64
CA ASN A 134 -28.37 -20.91 18.19
C ASN A 134 -27.96 -19.51 17.70
N ALA A 135 -26.75 -19.39 17.15
CA ALA A 135 -26.21 -18.09 16.74
C ALA A 135 -27.04 -17.38 15.66
N ARG A 136 -27.92 -18.09 14.95
CA ARG A 136 -28.83 -17.49 13.95
C ARG A 136 -30.16 -17.02 14.53
N GLN A 137 -30.56 -17.53 15.69
CA GLN A 137 -31.90 -17.29 16.25
C GLN A 137 -31.85 -16.47 17.55
N ASP A 138 -30.80 -16.66 18.35
CA ASP A 138 -30.74 -16.12 19.71
C ASP A 138 -29.88 -14.85 19.82
N VAL A 139 -29.13 -14.51 18.77
CA VAL A 139 -28.49 -13.20 18.65
C VAL A 139 -29.58 -12.13 18.53
N MET A 140 -29.47 -11.07 19.34
CA MET A 140 -30.43 -9.99 19.58
C MET A 140 -31.71 -10.36 20.34
N GLN A 141 -31.81 -11.59 20.87
CA GLN A 141 -32.83 -11.95 21.85
C GLN A 141 -32.43 -11.55 23.27
N ASP A 142 -33.45 -11.28 24.09
CA ASP A 142 -33.29 -10.99 25.52
C ASP A 142 -32.85 -12.26 26.27
N ILE A 143 -31.79 -12.15 27.06
CA ILE A 143 -31.23 -13.28 27.84
C ILE A 143 -32.26 -13.94 28.76
N THR A 144 -33.32 -13.21 29.14
CA THR A 144 -34.40 -13.73 29.99
C THR A 144 -35.20 -14.85 29.33
N TYR A 145 -35.13 -15.02 28.00
CA TYR A 145 -35.72 -16.18 27.31
C TYR A 145 -34.99 -17.51 27.59
N LEU A 146 -33.74 -17.44 28.05
CA LEU A 146 -32.88 -18.59 28.31
C LEU A 146 -32.87 -19.01 29.78
N VAL A 147 -33.18 -18.10 30.71
CA VAL A 147 -33.22 -18.35 32.16
C VAL A 147 -34.64 -18.71 32.63
N ARG A 148 -35.21 -19.79 32.08
CA ARG A 148 -36.56 -20.27 32.45
C ARG A 148 -36.59 -21.60 33.23
N GLN A 149 -35.45 -22.07 33.75
CA GLN A 149 -35.37 -23.21 34.67
C GLN A 149 -34.67 -22.83 35.97
#